data_AF-A0A0Q4ZUJ7-F1
#
_entry.id   AF-A0A0Q4ZUJ7-F1
#
_cell.length_a   1.000
_cell.length_b   1.000
_cell.length_c   1.000
_cell.angle_alpha   90.00
_cell.angle_beta   90.00
_cell.angle_gamma   90.00
#
_symmetry.space_group_name_H-M   'P 1'
#
loop_
_entity.id
_entity.type
_entity.pdbx_description
1 polymer ?
#
loop_
_entity_poly.entity_id
_entity_poly.type
_entity_poly.pdbx_seq_one_letter_code
_entity_poly.pdbx_strand_id
1 'polypeptide(L)'
;MAPSIVTRRLALAICAALATPASAQSPLSMTQRMTCADAMALVKSRGSVAISSGGPLERFVRDRSQCGLTEIAELRFVPTRDNPECPIGYRCREPEFGDWDW
;
A
#
# COMPACT_ATOMS: atom_id res chain seq x y z
N MET A 1 -3.60 70.92 -23.22
CA MET A 1 -4.86 71.12 -22.49
C MET A 1 -5.55 69.75 -22.41
N ALA A 2 -5.45 69.08 -21.26
CA ALA A 2 -6.29 67.94 -20.88
C ALA A 2 -7.73 68.46 -20.57
N PRO A 3 -8.80 67.65 -20.36
CA PRO A 3 -8.82 66.24 -19.93
C PRO A 3 -9.91 65.37 -20.65
N SER A 4 -10.02 64.07 -20.42
CA SER A 4 -11.02 63.56 -19.46
C SER A 4 -10.79 62.09 -19.17
N ILE A 5 -10.57 61.83 -17.88
CA ILE A 5 -10.51 60.53 -17.23
C ILE A 5 -11.91 59.92 -17.28
N VAL A 6 -12.06 58.76 -17.94
CA VAL A 6 -13.21 57.87 -17.71
C VAL A 6 -12.70 56.64 -16.99
N THR A 7 -12.80 56.73 -15.68
CA THR A 7 -12.52 55.71 -14.67
C THR A 7 -13.27 54.42 -14.99
N ARG A 8 -12.59 53.48 -15.66
CA ARG A 8 -13.16 52.15 -15.92
C ARG A 8 -13.03 51.32 -14.64
N ARG A 9 -14.00 51.47 -13.73
CA ARG A 9 -14.15 50.56 -12.58
C ARG A 9 -14.58 49.20 -13.10
N LEU A 10 -13.61 48.35 -13.46
CA LEU A 10 -13.88 46.93 -13.68
C LEU A 10 -14.14 46.30 -12.31
N ALA A 11 -15.40 46.01 -12.02
CA ALA A 11 -15.80 45.25 -10.85
C ALA A 11 -15.15 43.86 -10.94
N LEU A 12 -14.26 43.57 -9.99
CA LEU A 12 -13.63 42.27 -9.85
C LEU A 12 -14.68 41.29 -9.30
N ALA A 13 -15.28 40.49 -10.16
CA ALA A 13 -16.20 39.43 -9.75
C ALA A 13 -15.39 38.33 -9.04
N ILE A 14 -15.52 38.23 -7.72
CA ILE A 14 -14.94 37.17 -6.91
C ILE A 14 -15.72 35.89 -7.20
N CYS A 15 -15.19 35.04 -8.09
CA CYS A 15 -15.64 33.66 -8.23
C CYS A 15 -15.13 32.87 -7.02
N ALA A 16 -15.97 32.74 -6.00
CA ALA A 16 -15.72 31.81 -4.91
C ALA A 16 -15.83 30.37 -5.45
N ALA A 17 -14.69 29.81 -5.87
CA ALA A 17 -14.59 28.40 -6.21
C ALA A 17 -14.87 27.59 -4.93
N LEU A 18 -16.01 26.91 -4.90
CA LEU A 18 -16.33 25.90 -3.90
C LEU A 18 -15.32 24.76 -4.05
N ALA A 19 -14.23 24.80 -3.29
CA ALA A 19 -13.29 23.69 -3.17
C ALA A 19 -14.00 22.57 -2.39
N THR A 20 -14.60 21.61 -3.09
CA THR A 20 -15.07 20.38 -2.46
C THR A 20 -13.84 19.58 -2.01
N PRO A 21 -13.76 19.14 -0.73
CA PRO A 21 -12.68 18.26 -0.31
C PRO A 21 -12.80 16.95 -1.09
N ALA A 22 -11.82 16.65 -1.93
CA ALA A 22 -11.67 15.34 -2.52
C ALA A 22 -11.27 14.38 -1.39
N SER A 23 -12.23 13.61 -0.87
CA SER A 23 -11.93 12.51 0.04
C SER A 23 -11.06 11.51 -0.72
N ALA A 24 -9.77 11.42 -0.37
CA ALA A 24 -8.89 10.39 -0.89
C ALA A 24 -9.41 9.03 -0.39
N GLN A 25 -10.18 8.33 -1.22
CA GLN A 25 -10.49 6.93 -1.00
C GLN A 25 -9.20 6.17 -1.22
N SER A 26 -8.46 5.87 -0.16
CA SER A 26 -7.31 4.96 -0.26
C SER A 26 -7.83 3.64 -0.83
N PRO A 27 -7.42 3.24 -2.05
CA PRO A 27 -7.92 2.02 -2.64
C PRO A 27 -7.59 0.85 -1.72
N LEU A 28 -8.55 -0.07 -1.53
CA LEU A 28 -8.30 -1.29 -0.78
C LEU A 28 -7.06 -1.99 -1.35
N SER A 29 -6.21 -2.48 -0.46
CA SER A 29 -5.03 -3.27 -0.85
C SER A 29 -5.46 -4.53 -1.60
N MET A 30 -4.52 -5.18 -2.29
CA MET A 30 -4.84 -6.43 -2.98
C MET A 30 -5.25 -7.53 -2.00
N THR A 31 -4.58 -7.63 -0.84
CA THR A 31 -4.94 -8.62 0.21
C THR A 31 -6.29 -8.33 0.85
N GLN A 32 -6.68 -7.05 1.01
CA GLN A 32 -8.00 -6.67 1.54
C GLN A 32 -9.17 -7.06 0.62
N ARG A 33 -8.90 -7.39 -0.64
CA ARG A 33 -9.91 -7.89 -1.60
C ARG A 33 -10.06 -9.41 -1.56
N MET A 34 -9.21 -10.12 -0.83
CA MET A 34 -9.17 -11.59 -0.74
C MET A 34 -9.61 -12.05 0.65
N THR A 35 -10.12 -13.28 0.75
CA THR A 35 -10.16 -13.96 2.06
C THR A 35 -8.75 -14.38 2.46
N CYS A 36 -8.53 -14.62 3.75
CA CYS A 36 -7.27 -15.15 4.24
C CYS A 36 -6.90 -16.48 3.56
N ALA A 37 -7.89 -17.37 3.38
CA ALA A 37 -7.70 -18.65 2.70
C ALA A 37 -7.26 -18.48 1.24
N ASP A 38 -7.91 -17.57 0.48
CA ASP A 38 -7.55 -17.30 -0.92
C ASP A 38 -6.14 -16.70 -1.03
N ALA A 39 -5.79 -15.80 -0.11
CA ALA A 39 -4.51 -15.13 -0.08
C ALA A 39 -3.37 -16.13 0.20
N MET A 40 -3.56 -17.01 1.19
CA MET A 40 -2.63 -18.10 1.47
C MET A 40 -2.52 -19.09 0.28
N ALA A 41 -3.65 -19.44 -0.34
CA ALA A 41 -3.68 -20.34 -1.49
C ALA A 41 -2.93 -19.75 -2.70
N LEU A 42 -3.02 -18.43 -2.91
CA LEU A 42 -2.28 -17.73 -3.95
C LEU A 42 -0.76 -17.84 -3.73
N VAL A 43 -0.27 -17.56 -2.53
CA VAL A 43 1.17 -17.69 -2.22
C VAL A 43 1.61 -19.15 -2.35
N LYS A 44 0.82 -20.09 -1.81
CA LYS A 44 1.12 -21.53 -1.85
C LYS A 44 1.20 -22.09 -3.27
N SER A 45 0.31 -21.65 -4.16
CA SER A 45 0.27 -22.12 -5.55
C SER A 45 1.40 -21.55 -6.40
N ARG A 46 1.78 -20.28 -6.17
CA ARG A 46 2.83 -19.62 -6.97
C ARG A 46 4.24 -19.81 -6.41
N GLY A 47 4.38 -20.16 -5.14
CA GLY A 47 5.67 -20.28 -4.47
C GLY A 47 6.28 -18.92 -4.10
N SER A 48 6.30 -17.96 -5.03
CA SER A 48 6.65 -16.57 -4.77
C SER A 48 5.74 -15.61 -5.53
N VAL A 49 5.21 -14.60 -4.84
CA VAL A 49 4.27 -13.64 -5.42
C VAL A 49 4.46 -12.25 -4.80
N ALA A 50 4.37 -11.22 -5.64
CA ALA A 50 4.40 -9.84 -5.20
C ALA A 50 2.96 -9.32 -5.02
N ILE A 51 2.59 -8.90 -3.81
CA ILE A 51 1.23 -8.49 -3.44
C ILE A 51 1.31 -7.21 -2.60
N SER A 52 0.41 -6.24 -2.84
CA SER A 52 0.27 -5.06 -1.97
C SER A 52 -0.71 -5.36 -0.84
N SER A 53 -0.28 -5.11 0.40
CA SER A 53 -1.02 -5.39 1.63
C SER A 53 -1.28 -4.14 2.49
N GLY A 54 -1.51 -2.99 1.84
CA GLY A 54 -1.77 -1.70 2.51
C GLY A 54 -0.62 -0.70 2.41
N GLY A 55 0.38 -1.03 1.60
CA GLY A 55 1.53 -0.19 1.30
C GLY A 55 2.15 -0.57 -0.05
N PRO A 56 3.48 -0.39 -0.21
CA PRO A 56 4.21 -0.85 -1.38
C PRO A 56 4.01 -2.34 -1.66
N LEU A 57 4.34 -2.74 -2.89
CA LEU A 57 4.33 -4.14 -3.28
C LEU A 57 5.39 -4.91 -2.48
N GLU A 58 4.97 -5.96 -1.77
CA GLU A 58 5.87 -6.83 -1.01
C GLU A 58 5.90 -8.23 -1.64
N ARG A 59 7.07 -8.90 -1.60
CA ARG A 59 7.22 -10.28 -2.06
C ARG A 59 6.94 -11.25 -0.91
N PHE A 60 5.95 -12.11 -1.10
CA PHE A 60 5.63 -13.22 -0.21
C PHE A 60 6.09 -14.54 -0.82
N VAL A 61 6.59 -15.44 0.01
CA VAL A 61 6.97 -16.79 -0.38
C VAL A 61 6.21 -17.85 0.41
N ARG A 62 6.09 -19.04 -0.18
CA ARG A 62 5.40 -20.18 0.43
C ARG A 62 6.21 -20.77 1.59
N ASP A 63 7.51 -20.89 1.43
CA ASP A 63 8.43 -21.54 2.36
C ASP A 63 9.89 -21.11 2.14
N ARG A 64 10.78 -21.58 3.02
CA ARG A 64 12.21 -21.25 3.02
C ARG A 64 12.96 -21.59 1.74
N SER A 65 12.48 -22.56 0.95
CA SER A 65 13.15 -22.95 -0.30
C SER A 65 13.09 -21.87 -1.38
N GLN A 66 12.23 -20.84 -1.21
CA GLN A 66 12.18 -19.67 -2.11
C GLN A 66 12.94 -18.44 -1.57
N CYS A 67 13.69 -18.60 -0.49
CA CYS A 67 14.64 -17.60 0.01
C CYS A 67 16.07 -17.92 -0.41
N GLY A 68 16.93 -16.90 -0.44
CA GLY A 68 18.36 -17.03 -0.69
C GLY A 68 19.04 -17.95 0.33
N LEU A 69 20.25 -18.40 0.04
CA LEU A 69 20.96 -19.36 0.90
C LEU A 69 21.24 -18.82 2.30
N THR A 70 21.51 -17.52 2.44
CA THR A 70 21.82 -16.86 3.72
C THR A 70 20.57 -16.32 4.43
N GLU A 71 19.46 -16.16 3.72
CA GLU A 71 18.25 -15.57 4.27
C GLU A 71 17.50 -16.52 5.22
N ILE A 72 16.66 -15.96 6.07
CA ILE A 72 15.65 -16.69 6.84
C ILE A 72 14.25 -16.37 6.33
N ALA A 73 13.33 -17.32 6.53
CA ALA A 73 11.92 -17.14 6.19
C ALA A 73 11.16 -16.66 7.42
N GLU A 74 10.80 -15.39 7.44
CA GLU A 74 10.05 -14.76 8.53
C GLU A 74 8.56 -14.77 8.22
N LEU A 75 7.74 -15.33 9.10
CA LEU A 75 6.29 -15.38 8.93
C LEU A 75 5.70 -13.97 8.90
N ARG A 76 4.85 -13.70 7.92
CA ARG A 76 4.21 -12.39 7.76
C ARG A 76 2.70 -12.47 7.93
N PHE A 77 2.21 -11.54 8.72
CA PHE A 77 0.78 -11.30 8.94
C PHE A 77 0.38 -10.02 8.21
N VAL A 78 -0.70 -10.13 7.44
CA VAL A 78 -1.27 -9.01 6.69
C VAL A 78 -2.78 -9.00 6.84
N PRO A 79 -3.41 -7.82 6.78
CA PRO A 79 -4.85 -7.76 6.83
C PRO A 79 -5.45 -8.22 5.49
N THR A 80 -6.52 -9.00 5.60
CA THR A 80 -7.36 -9.52 4.52
C THR A 80 -8.80 -9.11 4.76
N ARG A 81 -9.72 -9.50 3.87
CA ARG A 81 -11.14 -9.11 3.99
C ARG A 81 -11.79 -9.60 5.29
N ASP A 82 -11.39 -10.78 5.76
CA ASP A 82 -12.02 -11.53 6.85
C ASP A 82 -11.10 -11.79 8.04
N ASN A 83 -9.79 -11.55 7.91
CA ASN A 83 -8.82 -11.69 9.00
C ASN A 83 -7.82 -10.52 9.02
N PRO A 84 -7.74 -9.71 10.09
CA PRO A 84 -6.77 -8.61 10.21
C PRO A 84 -5.31 -9.07 10.35
N GLU A 85 -5.08 -10.32 10.79
CA GLU A 85 -3.76 -10.90 11.01
C GLU A 85 -3.66 -12.25 10.27
N CYS A 86 -3.80 -12.23 8.95
CA CYS A 86 -3.71 -13.45 8.14
C CYS A 86 -2.25 -13.87 7.90
N PRO A 87 -1.85 -15.11 8.24
CA PRO A 87 -0.51 -15.63 7.96
C PRO A 87 -0.37 -16.04 6.48
N ILE A 88 -0.28 -15.06 5.60
CA ILE A 88 -0.32 -15.27 4.15
C ILE A 88 0.89 -16.06 3.61
N GLY A 89 2.03 -16.01 4.31
CA GLY A 89 3.28 -16.64 3.92
C GLY A 89 4.49 -16.01 4.62
N TYR A 90 5.66 -16.08 4.00
CA TYR A 90 6.91 -15.58 4.58
C TYR A 90 7.47 -14.41 3.77
N ARG A 91 8.24 -13.52 4.43
CA ARG A 91 9.25 -12.70 3.75
C ARG A 91 10.61 -13.34 3.94
N CYS A 92 11.47 -13.17 2.95
CA CYS A 92 12.88 -13.48 3.12
C CYS A 92 13.59 -12.24 3.65
N ARG A 93 14.43 -12.41 4.67
CA ARG A 93 15.31 -11.37 5.18
C ARG A 93 16.65 -11.97 5.58
N GLU A 94 17.69 -11.14 5.61
CA GLU A 94 18.97 -11.54 6.18
C GLU A 94 18.79 -11.70 7.70
N PRO A 95 19.39 -12.74 8.30
CA PRO A 95 19.43 -12.88 9.75
C PRO A 95 20.26 -11.77 10.39
N GLU A 96 19.83 -11.32 11.56
CA GLU A 96 20.54 -10.34 12.38
C GLU A 96 21.29 -11.06 13.50
N PHE A 97 22.23 -10.37 14.17
CA PHE A 97 23.02 -10.97 15.25
C PHE A 97 22.12 -11.64 16.31
N GLY A 98 21.01 -10.99 16.68
CA GLY A 98 20.07 -11.50 17.68
C GLY A 98 19.28 -12.75 17.27
N ASP A 99 19.24 -13.12 15.98
CA ASP A 99 18.61 -14.39 15.55
C ASP A 99 19.48 -15.61 15.94
N TRP A 100 20.75 -15.38 16.29
CA TRP A 100 21.72 -16.40 16.69
C TRP A 100 21.96 -16.46 18.21
N ASP A 101 21.30 -15.60 18.98
CA ASP A 101 21.39 -15.56 20.44
C ASP A 101 20.50 -16.68 21.03
N TRP A 102 21.00 -17.92 20.93
CA TRP A 102 20.48 -19.11 21.63
C TRP A 102 21.11 -19.27 23.02
#